data_AF-K6T613-F1
#
_entry.id   AF-K6T613-F1
#
_cell.length_a   1.000
_cell.length_b   1.000
_cell.length_c   1.000
_cell.angle_alpha   90.00
_cell.angle_beta   90.00
_cell.angle_gamma   90.00
#
_symmetry.space_group_name_H-M   'P 1'
#
loop_
_entity.id
_entity.type
_entity.pdbx_description
1 polymer ?
#
loop_
_entity_poly.entity_id
_entity_poly.type
_entity_poly.pdbx_seq_one_letter_code
_entity_poly.pdbx_strand_id
1 'polypeptide(L)'
;MRKRNVQTNIRMTEDEVEQIKKKAKKANMTFSNYVIASALNKEIVVIDGIKDFTHQLSKIGTNLNQLTRLCHQGKINCADITSVNKLLNDLWEYLVSIRKHKK
;
A
#
# COMPACT_ATOMS: atom_id res chain seq x y z
N MET A 1 0.68 -11.48 -14.71
CA MET A 1 0.43 -12.27 -13.47
C MET A 1 1.23 -13.58 -13.57
N ARG A 2 2.02 -13.94 -12.56
CA ARG A 2 2.87 -15.15 -12.60
C ARG A 2 1.99 -16.40 -12.49
N LYS A 3 2.03 -17.30 -13.46
CA LYS A 3 1.31 -18.58 -13.41
C LYS A 3 2.03 -19.52 -12.42
N ARG A 4 1.27 -20.13 -11.50
CA ARG A 4 1.73 -21.19 -10.60
C ARG A 4 0.88 -22.43 -10.86
N ASN A 5 1.42 -23.32 -11.69
CA ASN A 5 0.75 -24.48 -12.27
C ASN A 5 1.35 -25.81 -11.77
N VAL A 6 2.31 -25.74 -10.85
CA VAL A 6 2.89 -26.90 -10.17
C VAL A 6 2.39 -26.91 -8.73
N GLN A 7 1.81 -28.03 -8.30
CA GLN A 7 1.39 -28.26 -6.92
C GLN A 7 2.39 -29.18 -6.23
N THR A 8 2.80 -28.80 -5.02
CA THR A 8 3.68 -29.60 -4.16
C THR A 8 2.98 -29.81 -2.83
N ASN A 9 2.97 -31.04 -2.33
CA ASN A 9 2.35 -31.38 -1.05
C ASN A 9 3.41 -31.40 0.05
N ILE A 10 3.09 -30.82 1.21
CA ILE A 10 3.95 -30.78 2.39
C ILE A 10 3.12 -31.30 3.57
N ARG A 11 3.67 -32.23 4.36
CA ARG A 11 3.05 -32.68 5.61
C ARG A 11 3.53 -31.77 6.74
N MET A 12 2.60 -31.34 7.58
CA MET A 12 2.84 -30.47 8.72
C MET A 12 1.91 -30.92 9.86
N THR A 13 2.35 -30.69 11.09
CA THR A 13 1.49 -30.77 12.27
C THR A 13 0.52 -29.59 12.33
N GLU A 14 -0.53 -29.71 13.14
CA GLU A 14 -1.52 -28.62 13.31
C GLU A 14 -0.87 -27.34 13.88
N ASP A 15 0.02 -27.49 14.86
CA ASP A 15 0.74 -26.37 15.48
C ASP A 15 1.63 -25.63 14.45
N GLU A 16 2.38 -26.36 13.63
CA GLU A 16 3.19 -25.74 12.56
C GLU A 16 2.32 -24.93 11.59
N VAL A 17 1.18 -25.48 11.17
CA VAL A 17 0.25 -24.78 10.28
C VAL A 17 -0.28 -23.52 10.94
N GLU A 18 -0.64 -23.56 12.22
CA GLU A 18 -1.15 -22.40 12.94
C GLU A 18 -0.08 -21.31 13.09
N GLN A 19 1.15 -21.68 13.44
CA GLN A 19 2.27 -20.74 13.54
C GLN A 19 2.56 -20.06 12.21
N ILE A 20 2.60 -20.83 11.11
CA ILE A 20 2.82 -20.28 9.77
C ILE A 20 1.66 -19.36 9.35
N LYS A 21 0.40 -19.73 9.63
CA LYS A 21 -0.76 -18.86 9.37
C LYS A 21 -0.65 -17.53 10.11
N LYS A 22 -0.26 -17.54 11.39
CA LYS A 22 -0.03 -16.32 12.19
C LYS A 22 1.05 -15.44 11.56
N LYS A 23 2.18 -16.03 11.15
CA LYS A 23 3.27 -15.29 10.49
C LYS A 23 2.85 -14.73 9.12
N ALA A 24 2.15 -15.53 8.31
CA ALA A 24 1.62 -15.10 7.02
C ALA A 24 0.62 -13.94 7.14
N LYS A 25 -0.26 -13.97 8.15
CA LYS A 25 -1.20 -12.89 8.45
C LYS A 25 -0.46 -11.60 8.83
N LYS A 26 0.55 -11.68 9.71
CA LYS A 26 1.40 -10.53 10.05
C LYS A 26 2.13 -9.97 8.81
N ALA A 27 2.48 -10.84 7.86
CA ALA A 27 3.12 -10.47 6.60
C ALA A 27 2.15 -9.93 5.52
N ASN A 28 0.85 -9.83 5.79
CA ASN A 28 -0.19 -9.52 4.79
C ASN A 28 -0.10 -10.43 3.53
N MET A 29 0.25 -11.71 3.73
CA MET A 29 0.41 -12.70 2.66
C MET A 29 -0.56 -13.88 2.83
N THR A 30 -0.88 -14.53 1.72
CA THR A 30 -1.50 -15.87 1.77
C THR A 30 -0.48 -16.88 2.29
N PHE A 31 -0.96 -17.97 2.89
CA PHE A 31 -0.11 -19.04 3.42
C PHE A 31 0.93 -19.52 2.39
N SER A 32 0.50 -19.87 1.17
CA SER A 32 1.39 -20.35 0.12
C SER A 32 2.41 -19.29 -0.31
N ASN A 33 2.02 -18.01 -0.39
CA ASN A 33 2.95 -16.93 -0.71
C ASN A 33 4.02 -16.78 0.36
N TYR A 34 3.61 -16.82 1.63
CA TYR A 34 4.51 -16.70 2.76
C TYR A 34 5.52 -17.85 2.81
N VAL A 35 5.06 -19.10 2.63
CA VAL A 35 5.94 -20.28 2.59
C VAL A 35 6.95 -20.18 1.45
N ILE A 36 6.50 -19.85 0.22
CA ILE A 36 7.38 -19.70 -0.93
C ILE A 36 8.40 -18.57 -0.72
N ALA A 37 7.96 -17.41 -0.20
CA ALA A 37 8.85 -16.29 0.06
C ALA A 37 9.91 -16.63 1.11
N SER A 38 9.49 -17.27 2.19
CA SER A 38 10.38 -17.72 3.27
C SER A 38 11.38 -18.76 2.78
N ALA A 39 10.94 -19.77 2.01
CA ALA A 39 11.81 -20.81 1.46
C ALA A 39 12.82 -20.28 0.43
N LEU A 40 12.53 -19.14 -0.22
CA LEU A 40 13.42 -18.49 -1.18
C LEU A 40 14.28 -17.37 -0.54
N ASN A 41 14.32 -17.28 0.80
CA ASN A 41 15.04 -16.23 1.53
C ASN A 41 14.74 -14.80 1.02
N LYS A 42 13.50 -14.53 0.62
CA LYS A 42 13.09 -13.19 0.20
C LYS A 42 12.84 -12.32 1.41
N GLU A 43 13.34 -11.08 1.38
CA GLU A 43 13.00 -10.08 2.39
C GLU A 43 11.47 -9.84 2.36
N ILE A 44 10.81 -10.09 3.49
CA ILE A 44 9.37 -9.85 3.65
C ILE A 44 9.20 -8.50 4.34
N VAL A 45 8.91 -7.46 3.56
CA VAL A 45 8.67 -6.11 4.06
C VAL A 45 7.18 -5.83 4.07
N VAL A 46 6.62 -5.59 5.26
CA VAL A 46 5.26 -5.09 5.43
C VAL A 46 5.33 -3.59 5.61
N ILE A 47 4.63 -2.85 4.76
CA ILE A 47 4.51 -1.39 4.89
C ILE A 47 3.05 -1.11 5.24
N ASP A 48 2.80 -0.89 6.52
CA ASP A 48 1.49 -0.45 7.00
C ASP A 48 1.23 0.99 6.56
N GLY A 49 -0.05 1.32 6.31
CA GLY A 49 -0.47 2.66 5.92
C GLY A 49 -0.35 3.01 4.43
N ILE A 50 0.21 2.14 3.55
CA ILE A 50 0.23 2.39 2.09
C ILE A 50 -1.18 2.54 1.52
N LYS A 51 -2.13 1.71 1.96
CA LYS A 51 -3.51 1.76 1.46
C LYS A 51 -4.20 3.07 1.82
N ASP A 52 -3.94 3.58 3.02
CA ASP A 52 -4.50 4.86 3.47
C ASP A 52 -3.82 6.02 2.73
N PHE A 53 -2.50 5.92 2.50
CA PHE A 53 -1.74 6.85 1.68
C PHE A 53 -2.30 6.94 0.24
N THR A 54 -2.52 5.80 -0.43
CA THR A 54 -3.06 5.78 -1.80
C THR A 54 -4.48 6.34 -1.86
N HIS A 55 -5.29 6.08 -0.84
CA HIS A 55 -6.63 6.65 -0.72
C HIS A 55 -6.61 8.18 -0.54
N GLN A 56 -5.74 8.72 0.32
CA GLN A 56 -5.58 10.17 0.47
C GLN A 56 -5.05 10.83 -0.81
N LEU A 57 -4.08 10.22 -1.48
CA LEU A 57 -3.56 10.69 -2.77
C LEU A 57 -4.66 10.74 -3.84
N SER A 58 -5.53 9.72 -3.88
CA SER A 58 -6.69 9.71 -4.78
C SER A 58 -7.64 10.88 -4.51
N LYS A 59 -7.91 11.21 -3.24
CA LYS A 59 -8.73 12.37 -2.87
C LYS A 59 -8.12 13.70 -3.31
N ILE A 60 -6.80 13.87 -3.19
CA ILE A 60 -6.10 15.05 -3.72
C ILE A 60 -6.32 15.17 -5.24
N GLY A 61 -6.11 14.08 -5.98
CA GLY A 61 -6.33 14.05 -7.42
C GLY A 61 -7.77 14.41 -7.80
N THR A 62 -8.74 13.92 -7.04
CA THR A 62 -10.15 14.29 -7.21
C THR A 62 -10.40 15.78 -6.98
N ASN A 63 -9.83 16.37 -5.93
CA ASN A 63 -9.98 17.81 -5.67
C ASN A 63 -9.31 18.66 -6.76
N LEU A 64 -8.13 18.25 -7.23
CA LEU A 64 -7.44 18.91 -8.34
C LEU A 64 -8.28 18.87 -9.63
N ASN A 65 -8.86 17.71 -9.95
CA ASN A 65 -9.74 17.56 -11.11
C ASN A 65 -10.98 18.48 -11.03
N GLN A 66 -11.54 18.68 -9.83
CA GLN A 66 -12.66 19.60 -9.63
C GLN A 66 -12.24 21.06 -9.87
N LEU A 67 -11.10 21.48 -9.33
CA LEU A 67 -10.57 22.84 -9.56
C LEU A 67 -10.30 23.10 -11.04
N THR A 68 -9.64 22.17 -11.74
CA THR A 68 -9.38 22.28 -13.18
C THR A 68 -10.69 22.36 -13.97
N ARG A 69 -11.71 21.58 -13.60
CA ARG A 69 -13.02 21.64 -14.23
C ARG A 69 -13.70 23.00 -14.03
N LEU A 70 -13.63 23.56 -12.82
CA LEU A 70 -14.20 24.87 -12.53
C LEU A 70 -13.49 26.00 -13.29
N CYS A 71 -12.15 25.93 -13.41
CA CYS A 71 -11.36 26.82 -14.26
C CYS A 71 -11.78 26.72 -15.73
N HIS A 72 -11.84 25.51 -16.29
CA HIS A 72 -12.26 25.31 -17.68
C HIS A 72 -13.70 25.79 -17.95
N GLN A 73 -14.58 25.74 -16.94
CA GLN A 73 -15.95 26.27 -17.05
C GLN A 73 -16.03 27.79 -16.94
N GLY A 74 -14.91 28.50 -16.75
CA GLY A 74 -14.88 29.95 -16.54
C GLY A 74 -15.50 30.40 -15.21
N LYS A 75 -15.76 29.47 -14.28
CA LYS A 75 -16.35 29.76 -12.97
C LYS A 75 -15.35 30.34 -11.97
N ILE A 76 -14.06 30.09 -12.20
CA ILE A 76 -12.94 30.65 -11.44
C ILE A 76 -11.83 31.06 -12.42
N ASN A 77 -11.27 32.26 -12.24
CA ASN A 77 -10.24 32.80 -13.15
C ASN A 77 -8.82 32.29 -12.83
N CYS A 78 -8.55 32.01 -11.56
CA CYS A 78 -7.36 31.30 -11.08
C CYS A 78 -7.80 30.25 -10.06
N ALA A 79 -7.45 28.99 -10.25
CA ALA A 79 -7.57 27.99 -9.20
C ALA A 79 -6.54 28.33 -8.11
N ASP A 80 -7.00 28.53 -6.88
CA ASP A 80 -6.10 28.56 -5.73
C ASP A 80 -5.68 27.12 -5.39
N ILE A 81 -4.46 26.77 -5.80
CA ILE A 81 -3.86 25.43 -5.63
C ILE A 81 -3.11 25.36 -4.29
N THR A 82 -3.07 26.45 -3.50
CA THR A 82 -2.33 26.51 -2.23
C THR A 82 -2.77 25.43 -1.25
N SER A 83 -4.08 25.19 -1.16
CA SER A 83 -4.66 24.14 -0.33
C SER A 83 -4.26 22.72 -0.79
N VAL A 84 -4.22 22.48 -2.11
CA VAL A 84 -3.80 21.21 -2.71
C VAL A 84 -2.31 20.96 -2.47
N ASN A 85 -1.46 21.98 -2.66
CA ASN A 85 -0.02 21.91 -2.41
C ASN A 85 0.28 21.62 -0.93
N LYS A 86 -0.46 22.24 -0.01
CA LYS A 86 -0.33 21.95 1.42
C LYS A 86 -0.66 20.50 1.73
N LEU A 87 -1.78 19.99 1.24
CA LEU A 87 -2.18 18.59 1.47
C LEU A 87 -1.16 17.59 0.88
N LEU A 88 -0.55 17.95 -0.25
CA LEU A 88 0.47 17.12 -0.93
C LEU A 88 1.78 17.10 -0.13
N ASN A 89 2.17 18.23 0.46
CA ASN A 89 3.30 18.30 1.39
C ASN A 89 3.04 17.51 2.67
N ASP A 90 1.85 17.63 3.27
CA ASP A 90 1.47 16.86 4.47
C ASP A 90 1.53 15.34 4.20
N LEU A 91 1.07 14.90 3.02
CA LEU A 91 1.17 13.51 2.58
C LEU A 91 2.62 13.05 2.36
N TRP A 92 3.47 13.93 1.82
CA TRP A 92 4.90 13.67 1.65
C TRP A 92 5.60 13.47 3.00
N GLU A 93 5.34 14.35 3.97
CA GLU A 93 5.88 14.23 5.32
C GLU A 93 5.42 12.93 6.01
N TYR A 94 4.15 12.56 5.83
CA TYR A 94 3.62 11.29 6.32
C TYR A 94 4.32 10.08 5.68
N LEU A 95 4.59 10.10 4.38
CA LEU A 95 5.34 9.01 3.72
C LEU A 95 6.79 8.91 4.22
N VAL A 96 7.44 10.06 4.43
CA VAL A 96 8.78 10.13 5.00
C VAL A 96 8.80 9.57 6.43
N SER A 97 7.74 9.78 7.22
CA SER A 97 7.65 9.22 8.58
C SER A 97 7.51 7.69 8.57
N ILE A 98 6.68 7.12 7.69
CA ILE A 98 6.55 5.66 7.51
C ILE A 98 7.91 5.03 7.20
N ARG A 99 8.72 5.66 6.34
CA ARG A 99 10.06 5.17 6.01
C ARG A 99 11.02 5.17 7.21
N LYS A 100 10.91 6.14 8.13
CA LYS A 100 11.82 6.30 9.29
C LYS A 100 11.54 5.31 10.42
N HIS A 101 10.33 4.77 10.52
CA HIS A 101 9.96 3.74 11.49
C HIS A 101 10.52 2.34 11.17
N LYS A 102 11.32 2.20 10.11
CA LYS A 102 11.93 0.95 9.65
C LYS A 102 13.33 0.67 10.26
N LYS A 103 13.54 1.00 11.55
CA LYS A 103 14.73 0.57 12.31
C LYS A 103 14.38 -0.60 13.20
#